data_AF-A0A5K1CQH6-F1
#
_entry.id   AF-A0A5K1CQH6-F1
#
_cell.length_a   1.000
_cell.length_b   1.000
_cell.length_c   1.000
_cell.angle_alpha   90.00
_cell.angle_beta   90.00
_cell.angle_gamma   90.00
#
_symmetry.space_group_name_H-M   'P 1'
#
loop_
_entity.id
_entity.type
_entity.pdbx_description
1 polymer ?
#
loop_
_entity_poly.entity_id
_entity_poly.type
_entity_poly.pdbx_seq_one_letter_code
_entity_poly.pdbx_strand_id
1 'polypeptide(L)'
;VTRLRCGGFIWAVRLNHTMSDASGLMQFLTAVCEMAKGAAAPSVLPVWERHLLNARNPPAVTRVHREYEDVPDTKNTLMPLDDMAHKSFFFGAREVQALRRQLPPHLRDAATSFEIITGCLWRCRTIALQPDPEEVFRLLCIFNARSKYQPQLPQGYYGNAFSLPAAVSTAAKLSINPLGYAVELVRKAKADVTDEYMRSVADLMVLKGRPHFTVVRAFVVSDIRKAGFSELDLGWGMPVYGGAAKGGVGAIPGVASFFMKFKNKHGEEGAVIPVCLPSPAMVIFEQEVKKMLDGPSSNLKQPAPAFILSAL
;
A
#
# COMPACT_ATOMS: atom_id res chain seq x y z
N VAL A 1 -9.68 17.25 -16.86
CA VAL A 1 -8.87 18.35 -16.26
C VAL A 1 -9.83 19.33 -15.64
N THR A 2 -9.60 19.74 -14.39
CA THR A 2 -10.41 20.76 -13.70
C THR A 2 -9.55 21.99 -13.46
N ARG A 3 -9.92 23.15 -14.02
CA ARG A 3 -9.20 24.42 -13.80
C ARG A 3 -9.69 25.07 -12.50
N LEU A 4 -8.75 25.59 -11.71
CA LEU A 4 -9.01 26.27 -10.44
C LEU A 4 -8.99 27.78 -10.66
N ARG A 5 -9.69 28.54 -9.80
CA ARG A 5 -9.75 30.01 -9.89
C ARG A 5 -8.39 30.68 -9.72
N CYS A 6 -7.44 30.03 -9.03
CA CYS A 6 -6.08 30.51 -8.83
C CYS A 6 -5.15 30.29 -10.05
N GLY A 7 -5.66 29.79 -11.18
CA GLY A 7 -4.87 29.46 -12.37
C GLY A 7 -4.25 28.06 -12.35
N GLY A 8 -4.23 27.38 -11.20
CA GLY A 8 -3.86 25.97 -11.09
C GLY A 8 -4.88 25.03 -11.73
N PHE A 9 -4.58 23.74 -11.78
CA PHE A 9 -5.47 22.71 -12.32
C PHE A 9 -5.30 21.38 -11.61
N ILE A 10 -6.31 20.52 -11.74
CA ILE A 10 -6.30 19.13 -11.30
C ILE A 10 -6.35 18.24 -12.54
N TRP A 11 -5.36 17.35 -12.66
CA TRP A 11 -5.35 16.28 -13.64
C TRP A 11 -5.84 14.97 -13.01
N ALA A 12 -7.14 14.73 -13.10
CA ALA A 12 -7.75 13.47 -12.66
C ALA A 12 -7.64 12.41 -13.76
N VAL A 13 -7.20 11.21 -13.38
CA VAL A 13 -7.06 10.07 -14.28
C VAL A 13 -7.93 8.92 -13.78
N ARG A 14 -8.66 8.28 -14.70
CA ARG A 14 -9.40 7.05 -14.45
C ARG A 14 -8.76 5.92 -15.23
N LEU A 15 -8.43 4.84 -14.53
CA LEU A 15 -7.80 3.67 -15.12
C LEU A 15 -8.70 2.44 -14.96
N ASN A 16 -8.87 1.67 -16.04
CA ASN A 16 -9.33 0.29 -15.92
C ASN A 16 -8.14 -0.57 -15.48
N HIS A 17 -8.13 -1.01 -14.21
CA HIS A 17 -6.98 -1.71 -13.62
C HIS A 17 -6.69 -3.06 -14.31
N THR A 18 -7.63 -3.64 -15.05
CA THR A 18 -7.36 -4.83 -15.89
C THR A 18 -6.34 -4.53 -17.00
N MET A 19 -6.28 -3.27 -17.46
CA MET A 19 -5.34 -2.84 -18.50
C MET A 19 -3.91 -2.68 -17.97
N SER A 20 -3.71 -2.03 -16.83
CA SER A 20 -2.38 -1.77 -16.27
C SER A 20 -2.42 -1.65 -14.75
N ASP A 21 -1.26 -1.86 -14.14
CA ASP A 21 -1.03 -1.46 -12.75
C ASP A 21 -0.54 0.00 -12.67
N ALA A 22 -0.18 0.46 -11.46
CA ALA A 22 0.33 1.79 -11.23
C ALA A 22 1.61 2.10 -12.04
N SER A 23 2.51 1.14 -12.24
CA SER A 23 3.72 1.36 -13.03
C SER A 23 3.42 1.54 -14.51
N GLY A 24 2.50 0.75 -15.07
CA GLY A 24 2.03 0.95 -16.45
C GLY A 24 1.29 2.27 -16.64
N LEU A 25 0.47 2.67 -15.66
CA LEU A 25 -0.16 3.99 -15.65
C LEU A 25 0.89 5.10 -15.66
N MET A 26 1.90 5.01 -14.82
CA MET A 26 2.94 6.02 -14.71
C MET A 26 3.76 6.12 -16.00
N GLN A 27 4.06 5.01 -16.66
CA GLN A 27 4.69 5.03 -17.99
C GLN A 27 3.83 5.83 -19.00
N PHE A 28 2.52 5.61 -19.01
CA PHE A 28 1.61 6.37 -19.87
C PHE A 28 1.57 7.86 -19.51
N LEU A 29 1.47 8.21 -18.23
CA LEU A 29 1.40 9.61 -17.79
C LEU A 29 2.72 10.36 -18.06
N THR A 30 3.86 9.70 -17.89
CA THR A 30 5.16 10.25 -18.26
C THR A 30 5.24 10.51 -19.76
N ALA A 31 4.80 9.57 -20.60
CA ALA A 31 4.73 9.76 -22.05
C ALA A 31 3.85 10.97 -22.43
N VAL A 32 2.69 11.13 -21.78
CA VAL A 32 1.83 12.31 -21.98
C VAL A 32 2.56 13.60 -21.62
N CYS A 33 3.32 13.62 -20.51
CA CYS A 33 4.11 14.78 -20.11
C CYS A 33 5.23 15.10 -21.10
N GLU A 34 5.93 14.09 -21.62
CA GLU A 34 6.96 14.26 -22.65
C GLU A 34 6.37 14.85 -23.94
N MET A 35 5.26 14.29 -24.42
CA MET A 35 4.57 14.76 -25.62
C MET A 35 4.01 16.18 -25.45
N ALA A 36 3.47 16.50 -24.27
CA ALA A 36 3.00 17.86 -23.96
C ALA A 36 4.15 18.89 -24.01
N LYS A 37 5.39 18.46 -23.77
CA LYS A 37 6.61 19.28 -23.87
C LYS A 37 7.29 19.20 -25.25
N GLY A 38 6.62 18.61 -26.24
CA GLY A 38 7.08 18.59 -27.63
C GLY A 38 7.96 17.40 -28.00
N ALA A 39 8.06 16.36 -27.17
CA ALA A 39 8.75 15.13 -27.57
C ALA A 39 8.02 14.45 -28.75
N ALA A 40 8.78 14.01 -29.75
CA ALA A 40 8.23 13.32 -30.93
C ALA A 40 7.76 11.88 -30.63
N ALA A 41 8.32 11.25 -29.59
CA ALA A 41 7.98 9.91 -29.14
C ALA A 41 8.23 9.77 -27.63
N PRO A 42 7.55 8.82 -26.96
CA PRO A 42 7.83 8.49 -25.57
C PRO A 42 9.26 7.97 -25.38
N SER A 43 9.90 8.30 -24.26
CA SER A 43 11.22 7.77 -23.89
C SER A 43 11.23 6.27 -23.65
N VAL A 44 10.09 5.71 -23.22
CA VAL A 44 9.87 4.27 -23.04
C VAL A 44 8.71 3.81 -23.89
N LEU A 45 9.01 3.07 -24.95
CA LEU A 45 7.98 2.51 -25.84
C LEU A 45 7.14 1.45 -25.11
N PRO A 46 5.81 1.44 -25.29
CA PRO A 46 4.94 0.46 -24.65
C PRO A 46 5.14 -0.93 -25.25
N VAL A 47 5.25 -1.93 -24.38
CA VAL A 47 5.38 -3.36 -24.75
C VAL A 47 4.13 -4.11 -24.30
N TRP A 48 3.47 -4.80 -25.23
CA TRP A 48 2.23 -5.53 -24.95
C TRP A 48 2.46 -6.86 -24.23
N GLU A 49 3.25 -7.75 -24.86
CA GLU A 49 3.74 -9.08 -24.43
C GLU A 49 3.08 -9.75 -23.20
N ARG A 50 1.74 -9.79 -23.13
CA ARG A 50 1.00 -10.35 -21.98
C ARG A 50 1.27 -11.83 -21.77
N HIS A 51 1.64 -12.53 -22.85
CA HIS A 51 1.98 -13.95 -22.84
C HIS A 51 3.16 -14.28 -21.92
N LEU A 52 4.03 -13.31 -21.60
CA LEU A 52 5.13 -13.49 -20.63
C LEU A 52 4.63 -13.89 -19.23
N LEU A 53 3.37 -13.57 -18.91
CA LEU A 53 2.73 -13.86 -17.63
C LEU A 53 1.68 -14.98 -17.71
N ASN A 54 1.69 -15.77 -18.80
CA ASN A 54 0.84 -16.94 -18.90
C ASN A 54 1.19 -17.98 -17.82
N ALA A 55 0.18 -18.73 -17.40
CA ALA A 55 0.39 -19.94 -16.61
C ALA A 55 1.28 -20.94 -17.36
N ARG A 56 1.95 -21.80 -16.60
CA ARG A 56 2.71 -22.95 -17.13
C ARG A 56 1.76 -23.96 -17.78
N ASN A 57 2.31 -24.83 -18.62
CA ASN A 57 1.57 -25.94 -19.22
C ASN A 57 2.31 -27.26 -18.94
N PRO A 58 1.77 -28.15 -18.07
CA PRO A 58 0.55 -27.97 -17.29
C PRO A 58 0.69 -26.93 -16.16
N PRO A 59 -0.39 -26.27 -15.73
CA PRO A 59 -0.36 -25.40 -14.55
C PRO A 59 -0.06 -26.21 -13.28
N ALA A 60 0.82 -25.71 -12.42
CA ALA A 60 1.19 -26.35 -11.15
C ALA A 60 1.31 -25.32 -10.02
N VAL A 61 0.43 -25.37 -9.03
CA VAL A 61 0.55 -24.52 -7.83
C VAL A 61 1.61 -25.10 -6.90
N THR A 62 2.71 -24.37 -6.75
CA THR A 62 3.94 -24.74 -6.01
C THR A 62 4.16 -23.94 -4.73
N ARG A 63 3.28 -22.98 -4.43
CA ARG A 63 3.33 -22.11 -3.26
C ARG A 63 1.97 -22.03 -2.60
N VAL A 64 1.97 -21.70 -1.31
CA VAL A 64 0.74 -21.43 -0.57
C VAL A 64 0.37 -19.96 -0.79
N HIS A 65 -0.80 -19.74 -1.41
CA HIS A 65 -1.32 -18.41 -1.69
C HIS A 65 -2.40 -18.01 -0.69
N ARG A 66 -1.95 -17.56 0.48
CA ARG A 66 -2.80 -17.12 1.60
C ARG A 66 -3.70 -15.95 1.24
N GLU A 67 -3.32 -15.19 0.21
CA GLU A 67 -4.08 -14.07 -0.34
C GLU A 67 -5.29 -14.48 -1.19
N TYR A 68 -5.40 -15.75 -1.59
CA TYR A 68 -6.54 -16.31 -2.34
C TYR A 68 -7.22 -17.47 -1.61
N GLU A 69 -7.10 -17.51 -0.28
CA GLU A 69 -7.85 -18.45 0.55
C GLU A 69 -9.32 -18.03 0.59
N ASP A 70 -10.21 -19.01 0.48
CA ASP A 70 -11.62 -18.78 0.74
C ASP A 70 -11.82 -18.68 2.26
N VAL A 71 -12.29 -17.53 2.70
CA VAL A 71 -12.46 -17.21 4.12
C VAL A 71 -13.90 -16.81 4.32
N PRO A 72 -14.71 -17.64 5.00
CA PRO A 72 -16.10 -17.32 5.22
C PRO A 72 -16.21 -16.08 6.13
N ASP A 73 -17.13 -15.19 5.79
CA ASP A 73 -17.51 -14.07 6.67
C ASP A 73 -18.57 -14.53 7.66
N THR A 74 -18.15 -15.31 8.66
CA THR A 74 -19.05 -15.94 9.64
C THR A 74 -19.62 -14.99 10.70
N LYS A 75 -19.19 -13.72 10.71
CA LYS A 75 -19.50 -12.78 11.80
C LYS A 75 -19.93 -11.39 11.32
N ASN A 76 -20.32 -11.22 10.03
CA ASN A 76 -20.57 -9.91 9.42
C ASN A 76 -19.44 -8.92 9.71
N THR A 77 -18.20 -9.37 9.53
CA THR A 77 -16.98 -8.56 9.81
C THR A 77 -16.70 -7.51 8.75
N LEU A 78 -17.55 -7.40 7.74
CA LEU A 78 -17.59 -6.25 6.85
C LEU A 78 -17.95 -5.01 7.68
N MET A 79 -16.99 -4.09 7.79
CA MET A 79 -17.10 -2.87 8.59
C MET A 79 -18.42 -2.15 8.27
N PRO A 80 -19.20 -1.71 9.27
CA PRO A 80 -20.37 -0.87 9.02
C PRO A 80 -19.94 0.37 8.23
N LEU A 81 -20.43 0.50 7.00
CA LEU A 81 -19.97 1.51 6.05
C LEU A 81 -20.58 2.90 6.29
N ASP A 82 -21.59 2.97 7.17
CA ASP A 82 -22.46 4.14 7.30
C ASP A 82 -21.80 5.31 8.08
N ASP A 83 -20.77 5.03 8.89
CA ASP A 83 -20.02 6.05 9.66
C ASP A 83 -18.50 5.78 9.61
N MET A 84 -17.89 6.14 8.47
CA MET A 84 -16.46 5.97 8.22
C MET A 84 -15.71 7.30 8.35
N ALA A 85 -14.76 7.37 9.27
CA ALA A 85 -13.85 8.50 9.40
C ALA A 85 -12.67 8.37 8.44
N HIS A 86 -12.31 9.47 7.77
CA HIS A 86 -11.13 9.57 6.90
C HIS A 86 -10.08 10.47 7.54
N LYS A 87 -8.89 9.93 7.79
CA LYS A 87 -7.75 10.69 8.35
C LYS A 87 -6.44 10.37 7.65
N SER A 88 -5.53 11.33 7.59
CA SER A 88 -4.21 11.16 6.99
C SER A 88 -3.11 11.22 8.03
N PHE A 89 -2.23 10.23 7.99
CA PHE A 89 -1.12 10.08 8.92
C PHE A 89 0.19 10.34 8.20
N PHE A 90 0.98 11.27 8.70
CA PHE A 90 2.30 11.59 8.16
C PHE A 90 3.38 10.82 8.92
N PHE A 91 4.31 10.23 8.17
CA PHE A 91 5.50 9.56 8.71
C PHE A 91 6.73 10.12 8.00
N GLY A 92 7.41 11.05 8.68
CA GLY A 92 8.70 11.59 8.29
C GLY A 92 9.84 10.77 8.86
N ALA A 93 11.05 11.34 8.80
CA ALA A 93 12.25 10.67 9.32
C ALA A 93 12.16 10.44 10.84
N ARG A 94 11.56 11.38 11.57
CA ARG A 94 11.41 11.30 13.03
C ARG A 94 10.48 10.18 13.44
N GLU A 95 9.30 10.09 12.83
CA GLU A 95 8.30 9.07 13.16
C GLU A 95 8.83 7.67 12.83
N VAL A 96 9.48 7.51 11.66
CA VAL A 96 10.12 6.23 11.30
C VAL A 96 11.21 5.86 12.30
N GLN A 97 12.03 6.83 12.74
CA GLN A 97 13.08 6.57 13.73
C GLN A 97 12.48 6.19 15.09
N ALA A 98 11.39 6.82 15.52
CA ALA A 98 10.70 6.49 16.77
C ALA A 98 10.19 5.04 16.77
N LEU A 99 9.57 4.61 15.67
CA LEU A 99 9.14 3.22 15.48
C LEU A 99 10.34 2.26 15.40
N ARG A 100 11.40 2.64 14.68
CA ARG A 100 12.62 1.83 14.52
C ARG A 100 13.31 1.54 15.85
N ARG A 101 13.28 2.48 16.80
CA ARG A 101 13.88 2.29 18.15
C ARG A 101 13.21 1.19 18.97
N GLN A 102 11.95 0.88 18.70
CA GLN A 102 11.20 -0.20 19.37
C GLN A 102 11.48 -1.59 18.80
N LEU A 103 12.23 -1.67 17.70
CA LEU A 103 12.56 -2.94 17.07
C LEU A 103 13.75 -3.59 17.77
N PRO A 104 13.79 -4.94 17.81
CA PRO A 104 14.97 -5.68 18.23
C PRO A 104 16.14 -5.40 17.26
N PRO A 105 17.42 -5.55 17.69
CA PRO A 105 18.59 -5.15 16.91
C PRO A 105 18.59 -5.66 15.46
N HIS A 106 18.30 -6.95 15.25
CA HIS A 106 18.30 -7.56 13.91
C HIS A 106 17.28 -6.94 12.94
N LEU A 107 16.14 -6.41 13.42
CA LEU A 107 15.18 -5.69 12.60
C LEU A 107 15.50 -4.20 12.52
N ARG A 108 16.08 -3.63 13.57
CA ARG A 108 16.46 -2.22 13.62
C ARG A 108 17.41 -1.84 12.48
N ASP A 109 18.30 -2.75 12.10
CA ASP A 109 19.31 -2.49 11.06
C ASP A 109 18.85 -2.93 9.67
N ALA A 110 17.95 -3.91 9.58
CA ALA A 110 17.55 -4.53 8.30
C ALA A 110 16.17 -4.10 7.77
N ALA A 111 15.24 -3.68 8.63
CA ALA A 111 13.87 -3.37 8.21
C ALA A 111 13.80 -2.05 7.44
N THR A 112 13.05 -2.01 6.36
CA THR A 112 12.81 -0.80 5.57
C THR A 112 11.74 0.08 6.23
N SER A 113 11.74 1.39 5.95
CA SER A 113 10.69 2.29 6.47
C SER A 113 9.28 1.84 6.07
N PHE A 114 9.12 1.23 4.89
CA PHE A 114 7.86 0.61 4.48
C PHE A 114 7.44 -0.51 5.44
N GLU A 115 8.33 -1.47 5.72
CA GLU A 115 8.02 -2.60 6.61
C GLU A 115 7.67 -2.13 8.03
N ILE A 116 8.40 -1.14 8.55
CA ILE A 116 8.20 -0.57 9.89
C ILE A 116 6.82 0.11 10.01
N ILE A 117 6.51 1.02 9.09
CA ILE A 117 5.23 1.73 9.10
C ILE A 117 4.09 0.74 8.86
N THR A 118 4.22 -0.18 7.90
CA THR A 118 3.17 -1.18 7.62
C THR A 118 2.90 -2.07 8.83
N GLY A 119 3.94 -2.55 9.53
CA GLY A 119 3.77 -3.32 10.76
C GLY A 119 3.06 -2.50 11.86
N CYS A 120 3.40 -1.21 11.99
CA CYS A 120 2.74 -0.30 12.93
C CYS A 120 1.25 -0.12 12.60
N LEU A 121 0.93 0.20 11.34
CA LEU A 121 -0.45 0.40 10.89
C LEU A 121 -1.28 -0.88 11.04
N TRP A 122 -0.74 -2.04 10.68
CA TRP A 122 -1.44 -3.32 10.79
C TRP A 122 -1.76 -3.66 12.25
N ARG A 123 -0.78 -3.49 13.15
CA ARG A 123 -0.98 -3.67 14.59
C ARG A 123 -2.02 -2.70 15.15
N CYS A 124 -1.86 -1.40 14.92
CA CYS A 124 -2.78 -0.38 15.44
C CYS A 124 -4.19 -0.56 14.89
N ARG A 125 -4.34 -0.89 13.61
CA ARG A 125 -5.65 -1.16 12.97
C ARG A 125 -6.33 -2.37 13.61
N THR A 126 -5.57 -3.43 13.89
CA THR A 126 -6.13 -4.63 14.52
C THR A 126 -6.62 -4.34 15.93
N ILE A 127 -5.85 -3.62 16.74
CA ILE A 127 -6.26 -3.20 18.09
C ILE A 127 -7.50 -2.31 18.04
N ALA A 128 -7.51 -1.34 17.13
CA ALA A 128 -8.60 -0.38 16.97
C ALA A 128 -9.93 -0.99 16.57
N LEU A 129 -9.92 -2.10 15.82
CA LEU A 129 -11.12 -2.81 15.40
C LEU A 129 -11.70 -3.70 16.52
N GLN A 130 -10.96 -3.92 17.61
CA GLN A 130 -11.36 -4.74 18.75
C GLN A 130 -12.03 -6.08 18.36
N PRO A 131 -11.44 -6.86 17.43
CA PRO A 131 -12.01 -8.13 17.01
C PRO A 131 -11.90 -9.18 18.12
N ASP A 132 -12.56 -10.33 17.92
CA ASP A 132 -12.31 -11.52 18.72
C ASP A 132 -10.82 -11.91 18.66
N PRO A 133 -10.18 -12.23 19.80
CA PRO A 133 -8.75 -12.55 19.87
C PRO A 133 -8.29 -13.66 18.89
N GLU A 134 -9.15 -14.64 18.59
CA GLU A 134 -8.84 -15.78 17.72
C GLU A 134 -9.09 -15.48 16.23
N GLU A 135 -9.65 -14.32 15.90
CA GLU A 135 -9.84 -13.94 14.50
C GLU A 135 -8.53 -13.75 13.78
N VAL A 136 -8.45 -14.37 12.60
CA VAL A 136 -7.29 -14.31 11.71
C VAL A 136 -7.41 -13.10 10.79
N PHE A 137 -6.46 -12.18 10.92
CA PHE A 137 -6.29 -10.99 10.10
C PHE A 137 -5.19 -11.21 9.05
N ARG A 138 -5.38 -10.56 7.89
CA ARG A 138 -4.44 -10.61 6.77
C ARG A 138 -3.97 -9.21 6.41
N LEU A 139 -2.69 -9.07 6.17
CA LEU A 139 -2.10 -7.89 5.55
C LEU A 139 -1.60 -8.29 4.16
N LEU A 140 -2.16 -7.68 3.12
CA LEU A 140 -1.75 -7.87 1.73
C LEU A 140 -0.89 -6.67 1.30
N CYS A 141 0.30 -6.94 0.80
CA CYS A 141 1.20 -5.88 0.32
C CYS A 141 1.29 -5.93 -1.20
N ILE A 142 0.95 -4.85 -1.89
CA ILE A 142 1.14 -4.75 -3.34
C ILE A 142 2.59 -4.42 -3.64
N PHE A 143 3.32 -5.34 -4.26
CA PHE A 143 4.70 -5.12 -4.69
C PHE A 143 4.86 -5.28 -6.20
N ASN A 144 5.53 -4.32 -6.83
CA ASN A 144 5.95 -4.45 -8.23
C ASN A 144 6.87 -5.68 -8.38
N ALA A 145 6.46 -6.60 -9.25
CA ALA A 145 7.11 -7.88 -9.47
C ALA A 145 7.90 -7.94 -10.78
N ARG A 146 7.95 -6.85 -11.58
CA ARG A 146 8.65 -6.82 -12.88
C ARG A 146 10.09 -7.32 -12.80
N SER A 147 10.82 -6.87 -11.78
CA SER A 147 12.22 -7.25 -11.56
C SER A 147 12.40 -8.63 -10.91
N LYS A 148 11.30 -9.31 -10.54
CA LYS A 148 11.31 -10.64 -9.93
C LYS A 148 11.26 -11.75 -10.97
N TYR A 149 10.72 -11.46 -12.16
CA TYR A 149 10.67 -12.43 -13.25
C TYR A 149 12.06 -12.77 -13.78
N GLN A 150 12.21 -14.00 -14.27
CA GLN A 150 13.42 -14.48 -14.96
C GLN A 150 13.04 -15.07 -16.33
N PRO A 151 13.42 -14.42 -17.46
CA PRO A 151 14.05 -13.10 -17.54
C PRO A 151 13.15 -11.98 -17.00
N GLN A 152 13.73 -10.82 -16.66
CA GLN A 152 12.95 -9.68 -16.20
C GLN A 152 11.99 -9.21 -17.28
N LEU A 153 10.84 -8.67 -16.87
CA LEU A 153 9.90 -8.10 -17.82
C LEU A 153 10.51 -6.88 -18.53
N PRO A 154 10.20 -6.68 -19.83
CA PRO A 154 10.67 -5.51 -20.57
C PRO A 154 10.31 -4.21 -19.85
N GLN A 155 11.20 -3.21 -19.92
CA GLN A 155 10.97 -1.90 -19.28
C GLN A 155 9.64 -1.26 -19.72
N GLY A 156 9.25 -1.46 -20.97
CA GLY A 156 7.99 -0.95 -21.52
C GLY A 156 6.74 -1.76 -21.19
N TYR A 157 6.85 -2.86 -20.43
CA TYR A 157 5.71 -3.69 -20.05
C TYR A 157 4.76 -2.91 -19.12
N TYR A 158 3.64 -2.49 -19.70
CA TYR A 158 2.65 -1.67 -19.00
C TYR A 158 1.51 -2.49 -18.38
N GLY A 159 1.46 -3.81 -18.59
CA GLY A 159 0.46 -4.67 -17.98
C GLY A 159 0.58 -4.79 -16.46
N ASN A 160 -0.36 -5.50 -15.83
CA ASN A 160 -0.26 -5.81 -14.40
C ASN A 160 0.90 -6.78 -14.15
N ALA A 161 1.87 -6.36 -13.33
CA ALA A 161 2.99 -7.21 -12.92
C ALA A 161 3.34 -6.90 -11.46
N PHE A 162 2.42 -7.26 -10.56
CA PHE A 162 2.58 -7.09 -9.12
C PHE A 162 2.18 -8.36 -8.38
N SER A 163 2.70 -8.50 -7.18
CA SER A 163 2.34 -9.55 -6.22
C SER A 163 1.51 -8.97 -5.07
N LEU A 164 0.78 -9.85 -4.38
CA LEU A 164 -0.07 -9.53 -3.22
C LEU A 164 0.23 -10.49 -2.05
N PRO A 165 1.51 -10.73 -1.65
CA PRO A 165 1.79 -11.66 -0.56
C PRO A 165 1.04 -11.27 0.72
N ALA A 166 0.47 -12.28 1.38
CA ALA A 166 -0.26 -12.10 2.62
C ALA A 166 0.63 -12.43 3.84
N ALA A 167 0.75 -11.48 4.74
CA ALA A 167 1.10 -11.76 6.13
C ALA A 167 -0.18 -12.10 6.92
N VAL A 168 -0.13 -13.15 7.73
CA VAL A 168 -1.29 -13.68 8.45
C VAL A 168 -0.99 -13.80 9.94
N SER A 169 -1.90 -13.35 10.79
CA SER A 169 -1.79 -13.52 12.25
C SER A 169 -3.15 -13.42 12.93
N THR A 170 -3.27 -13.92 14.16
CA THR A 170 -4.47 -13.70 14.97
C THR A 170 -4.48 -12.31 15.57
N ALA A 171 -5.66 -11.79 15.88
CA ALA A 171 -5.80 -10.51 16.54
C ALA A 171 -5.06 -10.45 17.88
N ALA A 172 -5.13 -11.53 18.67
CA ALA A 172 -4.40 -11.66 19.92
C ALA A 172 -2.89 -11.50 19.73
N LYS A 173 -2.31 -12.23 18.77
CA LYS A 173 -0.87 -12.19 18.50
C LYS A 173 -0.42 -10.82 18.02
N LEU A 174 -1.17 -10.16 17.14
CA LEU A 174 -0.84 -8.80 16.70
C LEU A 174 -0.91 -7.79 17.84
N SER A 175 -1.90 -7.92 18.72
CA SER A 175 -2.14 -6.95 19.79
C SER A 175 -1.14 -7.08 20.95
N ILE A 176 -0.84 -8.31 21.37
CA ILE A 176 0.01 -8.61 22.53
C ILE A 176 1.49 -8.50 22.21
N ASN A 177 1.93 -8.91 21.00
CA ASN A 177 3.34 -8.91 20.67
C ASN A 177 3.86 -7.48 20.35
N PRO A 178 5.18 -7.24 20.55
CA PRO A 178 5.82 -5.99 20.15
C PRO A 178 5.75 -5.72 18.64
N LEU A 179 5.97 -4.47 18.24
CA LEU A 179 6.01 -4.05 16.83
C LEU A 179 6.89 -4.96 15.95
N GLY A 180 8.02 -5.42 16.49
CA GLY A 180 8.94 -6.31 15.78
C GLY A 180 8.27 -7.57 15.23
N TYR A 181 7.26 -8.11 15.91
CA TYR A 181 6.50 -9.27 15.44
C TYR A 181 5.77 -8.97 14.12
N ALA A 182 5.00 -7.88 14.08
CA ALA A 182 4.28 -7.48 12.87
C ALA A 182 5.25 -7.14 11.72
N VAL A 183 6.35 -6.45 12.03
CA VAL A 183 7.38 -6.10 11.04
C VAL A 183 8.03 -7.35 10.45
N GLU A 184 8.32 -8.36 11.26
CA GLU A 184 8.91 -9.61 10.80
C GLU A 184 7.97 -10.37 9.84
N LEU A 185 6.67 -10.40 10.15
CA LEU A 185 5.67 -11.00 9.26
C LEU A 185 5.59 -10.27 7.90
N VAL A 186 5.59 -8.94 7.90
CA VAL A 186 5.62 -8.12 6.66
C VAL A 186 6.87 -8.44 5.84
N ARG A 187 8.02 -8.55 6.52
CA ARG A 187 9.31 -8.81 5.88
C ARG A 187 9.37 -10.20 5.26
N LYS A 188 8.85 -11.21 5.95
CA LYS A 188 8.71 -12.59 5.43
C LYS A 188 7.81 -12.63 4.20
N ALA A 189 6.61 -12.06 4.28
CA ALA A 189 5.68 -11.97 3.15
C ALA A 189 6.31 -11.30 1.91
N LYS A 190 7.06 -10.21 2.11
CA LYS A 190 7.80 -9.55 1.01
C LYS A 190 8.93 -10.41 0.43
N ALA A 191 9.64 -11.16 1.27
CA ALA A 191 10.76 -12.02 0.84
C ALA A 191 10.30 -13.22 0.02
N ASP A 192 9.07 -13.71 0.26
CA ASP A 192 8.49 -14.83 -0.48
C ASP A 192 8.23 -14.52 -1.96
N VAL A 193 8.16 -13.23 -2.33
CA VAL A 193 7.94 -12.77 -3.71
C VAL A 193 9.16 -13.02 -4.57
N THR A 194 9.08 -14.11 -5.32
CA THR A 194 10.10 -14.64 -6.26
C THR A 194 9.47 -14.90 -7.63
N ASP A 195 10.30 -15.16 -8.66
CA ASP A 195 9.82 -15.63 -9.97
C ASP A 195 8.87 -16.82 -9.81
N GLU A 196 9.28 -17.82 -9.02
CA GLU A 196 8.48 -19.01 -8.77
C GLU A 196 7.14 -18.69 -8.08
N TYR A 197 7.14 -17.76 -7.11
CA TYR A 197 5.89 -17.30 -6.49
C TYR A 197 4.94 -16.70 -7.53
N MET A 198 5.45 -15.86 -8.43
CA MET A 198 4.65 -15.24 -9.50
C MET A 198 4.09 -16.27 -10.49
N ARG A 199 4.89 -17.26 -10.90
CA ARG A 199 4.43 -18.36 -11.75
C ARG A 199 3.35 -19.20 -11.07
N SER A 200 3.53 -19.46 -9.78
CA SER A 200 2.55 -20.17 -8.94
C SER A 200 1.21 -19.44 -8.86
N VAL A 201 1.22 -18.10 -8.73
CA VAL A 201 0.00 -17.28 -8.80
C VAL A 201 -0.67 -17.44 -10.17
N ALA A 202 0.07 -17.35 -11.27
CA ALA A 202 -0.49 -17.47 -12.62
C ALA A 202 -1.18 -18.83 -12.82
N ASP A 203 -0.57 -19.91 -12.34
CA ASP A 203 -1.14 -21.25 -12.39
C ASP A 203 -2.41 -21.37 -11.53
N LEU A 204 -2.39 -20.79 -10.32
CA LEU A 204 -3.56 -20.71 -9.45
C LEU A 204 -4.72 -19.98 -10.13
N MET A 205 -4.46 -18.89 -10.84
CA MET A 205 -5.48 -18.12 -11.56
C MET A 205 -6.17 -18.95 -12.63
N VAL A 206 -5.44 -19.81 -13.34
CA VAL A 206 -6.04 -20.70 -14.34
C VAL A 206 -6.81 -21.84 -13.68
N LEU A 207 -6.22 -22.49 -12.69
CA LEU A 207 -6.81 -23.66 -12.03
C LEU A 207 -8.05 -23.34 -11.18
N LYS A 208 -8.11 -22.16 -10.58
CA LYS A 208 -9.22 -21.74 -9.71
C LYS A 208 -10.18 -20.74 -10.36
N GLY A 209 -10.06 -20.50 -11.68
CA GLY A 209 -10.97 -19.59 -12.38
C GLY A 209 -10.84 -18.12 -11.96
N ARG A 210 -9.62 -17.66 -11.68
CA ARG A 210 -9.27 -16.28 -11.29
C ARG A 210 -10.02 -15.81 -10.05
N PRO A 211 -9.81 -16.47 -8.89
CA PRO A 211 -10.49 -16.12 -7.66
C PRO A 211 -10.15 -14.69 -7.25
N HIS A 212 -11.10 -14.03 -6.60
CA HIS A 212 -10.82 -12.75 -5.95
C HIS A 212 -9.86 -12.99 -4.77
N PHE A 213 -9.03 -11.99 -4.44
CA PHE A 213 -8.23 -12.07 -3.23
C PHE A 213 -9.11 -11.99 -1.98
N THR A 214 -8.64 -12.52 -0.87
CA THR A 214 -9.35 -12.51 0.40
C THR A 214 -9.52 -11.06 0.90
N VAL A 215 -10.76 -10.59 0.96
CA VAL A 215 -11.10 -9.25 1.48
C VAL A 215 -11.50 -9.27 2.96
N VAL A 216 -11.99 -10.42 3.45
CA VAL A 216 -12.46 -10.60 4.82
C VAL A 216 -11.30 -10.44 5.80
N ARG A 217 -11.44 -9.51 6.76
CA ARG A 217 -10.40 -9.16 7.74
C ARG A 217 -9.03 -8.86 7.11
N ALA A 218 -9.05 -8.32 5.89
CA ALA A 218 -7.86 -7.93 5.17
C ALA A 218 -7.54 -6.44 5.37
N PHE A 219 -6.26 -6.13 5.30
CA PHE A 219 -5.73 -4.79 5.15
C PHE A 219 -4.77 -4.79 3.97
N VAL A 220 -5.04 -3.98 2.95
CA VAL A 220 -4.22 -3.89 1.75
C VAL A 220 -3.38 -2.62 1.81
N VAL A 221 -2.08 -2.76 1.59
CA VAL A 221 -1.17 -1.61 1.51
C VAL A 221 -0.44 -1.61 0.17
N SER A 222 -0.27 -0.41 -0.37
CA SER A 222 0.53 -0.18 -1.59
C SER A 222 1.44 1.01 -1.39
N ASP A 223 2.72 0.85 -1.76
CA ASP A 223 3.69 1.93 -1.70
C ASP A 223 3.88 2.57 -3.07
N ILE A 224 3.32 3.77 -3.23
CA ILE A 224 3.41 4.55 -4.48
C ILE A 224 4.32 5.78 -4.34
N ARG A 225 5.09 5.89 -3.25
CA ARG A 225 6.04 7.00 -3.05
C ARG A 225 7.09 7.10 -4.16
N LYS A 226 7.45 5.96 -4.74
CA LYS A 226 8.43 5.83 -5.82
C LYS A 226 7.78 5.58 -7.18
N ALA A 227 6.47 5.76 -7.30
CA ALA A 227 5.78 5.56 -8.58
C ALA A 227 6.01 6.72 -9.56
N GLY A 228 6.44 7.90 -9.08
CA GLY A 228 6.73 9.07 -9.91
C GLY A 228 5.57 10.06 -10.05
N PHE A 229 4.50 9.93 -9.26
CA PHE A 229 3.36 10.86 -9.32
C PHE A 229 3.73 12.33 -9.04
N SER A 230 4.81 12.58 -8.28
CA SER A 230 5.34 13.92 -8.01
C SER A 230 6.29 14.44 -9.10
N GLU A 231 6.51 13.68 -10.16
CA GLU A 231 7.50 13.96 -11.22
C GLU A 231 6.82 14.18 -12.59
N LEU A 232 5.49 14.28 -12.61
CA LEU A 232 4.68 14.47 -13.82
C LEU A 232 4.57 15.95 -14.19
N ASP A 233 5.57 16.46 -14.90
CA ASP A 233 5.59 17.84 -15.40
C ASP A 233 5.00 17.93 -16.82
N LEU A 234 3.77 18.46 -16.91
CA LEU A 234 3.06 18.77 -18.15
C LEU A 234 3.55 20.07 -18.85
N GLY A 235 4.65 20.67 -18.39
CA GLY A 235 5.15 21.98 -18.80
C GLY A 235 4.69 23.13 -17.89
N TRP A 236 3.97 22.83 -16.81
CA TRP A 236 3.51 23.81 -15.80
C TRP A 236 4.26 23.63 -14.45
N GLY A 237 5.36 22.88 -14.45
CA GLY A 237 6.14 22.55 -13.27
C GLY A 237 5.68 21.26 -12.59
N MET A 238 6.39 20.90 -11.52
CA MET A 238 6.11 19.66 -10.78
C MET A 238 4.78 19.74 -10.03
N PRO A 239 4.02 18.64 -9.94
CA PRO A 239 2.78 18.61 -9.18
C PRO A 239 3.01 18.92 -7.70
N VAL A 240 2.17 19.79 -7.13
CA VAL A 240 2.15 20.03 -5.67
C VAL A 240 1.72 18.80 -4.88
N TYR A 241 0.96 17.91 -5.53
CA TYR A 241 0.47 16.66 -4.98
C TYR A 241 0.25 15.66 -6.12
N GLY A 242 0.59 14.39 -5.89
CA GLY A 242 0.33 13.31 -6.82
C GLY A 242 0.08 12.01 -6.05
N GLY A 243 -1.09 11.41 -6.25
CA GLY A 243 -1.49 10.19 -5.54
C GLY A 243 -3.00 9.98 -5.50
N ALA A 244 -3.43 9.09 -4.61
CA ALA A 244 -4.83 8.74 -4.41
C ALA A 244 -5.62 9.85 -3.71
N ALA A 245 -6.73 10.28 -4.32
CA ALA A 245 -7.54 11.40 -3.83
C ALA A 245 -8.15 11.22 -2.43
N LYS A 246 -8.24 10.00 -1.89
CA LYS A 246 -8.70 9.74 -0.51
C LYS A 246 -8.19 8.42 0.04
N GLY A 247 -8.33 8.21 1.35
CA GLY A 247 -8.19 6.89 1.98
C GLY A 247 -9.35 5.96 1.65
N GLY A 248 -9.10 4.65 1.58
CA GLY A 248 -10.11 3.67 1.22
C GLY A 248 -10.51 3.67 -0.26
N VAL A 249 -9.65 4.16 -1.16
CA VAL A 249 -9.85 4.02 -2.61
C VAL A 249 -9.78 2.54 -2.98
N GLY A 250 -10.85 2.02 -3.57
CA GLY A 250 -11.02 0.61 -3.92
C GLY A 250 -12.50 0.22 -3.92
N ALA A 251 -12.80 -1.04 -4.21
CA ALA A 251 -14.17 -1.55 -4.20
C ALA A 251 -14.78 -1.61 -2.79
N ILE A 252 -13.94 -1.66 -1.74
CA ILE A 252 -14.37 -1.75 -0.34
C ILE A 252 -13.69 -0.63 0.46
N PRO A 253 -14.46 0.35 0.96
CA PRO A 253 -13.95 1.40 1.84
C PRO A 253 -13.19 0.82 3.04
N GLY A 254 -12.10 1.46 3.44
CA GLY A 254 -11.30 1.06 4.62
C GLY A 254 -10.43 -0.19 4.48
N VAL A 255 -10.43 -0.87 3.33
CA VAL A 255 -9.56 -2.03 3.08
C VAL A 255 -8.18 -1.62 2.60
N ALA A 256 -8.05 -0.59 1.75
CA ALA A 256 -6.79 -0.19 1.14
C ALA A 256 -6.21 1.12 1.68
N SER A 257 -4.89 1.16 1.83
CA SER A 257 -4.12 2.37 2.15
C SER A 257 -2.90 2.50 1.24
N PHE A 258 -2.61 3.73 0.84
CA PHE A 258 -1.52 4.06 -0.09
C PHE A 258 -0.48 4.91 0.62
N PHE A 259 0.79 4.55 0.48
CA PHE A 259 1.90 5.39 0.91
C PHE A 259 2.19 6.37 -0.22
N MET A 260 1.96 7.65 0.04
CA MET A 260 2.17 8.71 -0.94
C MET A 260 3.31 9.60 -0.50
N LYS A 261 4.12 10.04 -1.47
CA LYS A 261 5.18 11.02 -1.19
C LYS A 261 4.51 12.34 -0.85
N PHE A 262 4.90 12.95 0.26
CA PHE A 262 4.31 14.19 0.72
C PHE A 262 5.37 15.06 1.39
N LYS A 263 5.25 16.37 1.21
CA LYS A 263 6.06 17.37 1.89
C LYS A 263 5.15 18.17 2.80
N ASN A 264 5.41 18.14 4.11
CA ASN A 264 4.57 18.82 5.08
C ASN A 264 4.83 20.35 5.06
N LYS A 265 4.03 21.10 5.83
CA LYS A 265 4.12 22.57 5.94
C LYS A 265 5.48 23.08 6.45
N HIS A 266 6.27 22.22 7.09
CA HIS A 266 7.62 22.52 7.58
C HIS A 266 8.70 22.18 6.54
N GLY A 267 8.29 21.72 5.35
CA GLY A 267 9.21 21.33 4.29
C GLY A 267 9.83 19.95 4.47
N GLU A 268 9.39 19.17 5.45
CA GLU A 268 9.87 17.81 5.68
C GLU A 268 9.20 16.84 4.70
N GLU A 269 10.02 16.05 4.01
CA GLU A 269 9.55 14.97 3.15
C GLU A 269 9.24 13.71 3.96
N GLY A 270 8.16 13.04 3.61
CA GLY A 270 7.75 11.80 4.25
C GLY A 270 6.68 11.05 3.47
N ALA A 271 6.09 10.07 4.13
CA ALA A 271 4.92 9.37 3.64
C ALA A 271 3.66 9.97 4.25
N VAL A 272 2.65 10.27 3.44
CA VAL A 272 1.28 10.45 3.94
C VAL A 272 0.47 9.20 3.61
N ILE A 273 -0.21 8.66 4.62
CA ILE A 273 -1.04 7.46 4.50
C ILE A 273 -2.47 7.82 4.94
N PRO A 274 -3.40 7.95 3.99
CA PRO A 274 -4.82 8.07 4.30
C PRO A 274 -5.37 6.73 4.78
N VAL A 275 -6.05 6.78 5.92
CA VAL A 275 -6.70 5.65 6.58
C VAL A 275 -8.19 5.95 6.69
N CYS A 276 -9.01 4.91 6.48
CA CYS A 276 -10.45 4.97 6.56
C CYS A 276 -10.91 3.82 7.47
N LEU A 277 -11.58 4.15 8.57
CA LEU A 277 -12.07 3.19 9.58
C LEU A 277 -13.41 3.68 10.12
N PRO A 278 -14.22 2.80 10.74
CA PRO A 278 -15.38 3.24 11.51
C PRO A 278 -14.98 4.32 12.51
N SER A 279 -15.78 5.38 12.66
CA SER A 279 -15.45 6.54 13.48
C SER A 279 -14.97 6.19 14.92
N PRO A 280 -15.62 5.27 15.65
CA PRO A 280 -15.13 4.83 16.97
C PRO A 280 -13.74 4.16 16.90
N ALA A 281 -13.51 3.32 15.89
CA ALA A 281 -12.23 2.66 15.69
C ALA A 281 -11.12 3.65 15.31
N MET A 282 -11.44 4.70 14.54
CA MET A 282 -10.46 5.73 14.18
C MET A 282 -9.90 6.45 15.41
N VAL A 283 -10.73 6.73 16.42
CA VAL A 283 -10.28 7.36 17.68
C VAL A 283 -9.25 6.48 18.39
N ILE A 284 -9.52 5.17 18.50
CA ILE A 284 -8.58 4.21 19.11
C ILE A 284 -7.32 4.11 18.27
N PHE A 285 -7.46 4.04 16.94
CA PHE A 285 -6.34 3.94 16.01
C PHE A 285 -5.37 5.12 16.15
N GLU A 286 -5.87 6.35 16.22
CA GLU A 286 -5.04 7.54 16.44
C GLU A 286 -4.27 7.47 17.76
N GLN A 287 -4.93 7.02 18.83
CA GLN A 287 -4.30 6.87 20.13
C GLN A 287 -3.19 5.82 20.09
N GLU A 288 -3.42 4.67 19.46
CA GLU A 288 -2.43 3.60 19.32
C GLU A 288 -1.24 4.05 18.47
N VAL A 289 -1.47 4.71 17.34
CA VAL A 289 -0.39 5.27 16.52
C VAL A 289 0.40 6.30 17.34
N LYS A 290 -0.27 7.20 18.07
CA LYS A 290 0.42 8.18 18.91
C LYS A 290 1.26 7.53 20.00
N LYS A 291 0.73 6.54 20.73
CA LYS A 291 1.49 5.77 21.74
C LYS A 291 2.75 5.14 21.12
N MET A 292 2.63 4.60 19.91
CA MET A 292 3.75 4.02 19.17
C MET A 292 4.77 5.08 18.73
N LEU A 293 4.39 6.34 18.53
CA LEU A 293 5.35 7.40 18.18
C LEU A 293 6.01 8.02 19.43
N ASP A 294 5.27 8.12 20.53
CA ASP A 294 5.74 8.71 21.80
C ASP A 294 6.68 7.77 22.59
N GLY A 295 6.61 6.45 22.35
CA GLY A 295 7.44 5.41 22.98
C GLY A 295 7.06 5.08 24.44
N PRO A 296 7.68 4.05 25.06
CA PRO A 296 7.31 3.57 26.41
C PRO A 296 7.58 4.56 27.56
N SER A 297 8.18 5.73 27.31
CA SER A 297 8.57 6.69 28.35
C SER A 297 8.80 8.09 27.76
N SER A 298 7.73 8.85 27.52
CA SER A 298 7.86 10.29 27.28
C SER A 298 6.87 11.09 28.14
N ASN A 299 7.25 11.30 29.41
CA ASN A 299 6.72 12.38 30.25
C ASN A 299 7.27 13.77 29.84
N LEU A 300 7.68 13.94 28.58
CA LEU A 300 8.04 15.23 28.02
C LEU A 300 6.85 15.71 27.22
N LYS A 301 6.30 16.88 27.57
CA LYS A 301 5.29 17.61 26.79
C LYS A 301 5.84 17.86 25.38
N GLN A 302 5.66 16.88 24.49
CA GLN A 302 5.96 17.01 23.07
C GLN A 302 4.75 17.62 22.37
N PRO A 303 4.96 18.51 21.38
CA PRO A 303 3.85 18.99 20.56
C PRO A 303 3.20 17.78 19.89
N ALA A 304 1.87 17.69 19.99
CA ALA A 304 1.12 16.58 19.46
C ALA A 304 1.50 16.31 17.98
N PRO A 305 1.61 15.04 17.55
CA PRO A 305 1.81 14.74 16.14
C PRO A 305 0.75 15.47 15.32
N ALA A 306 1.19 16.23 14.32
CA ALA A 306 0.31 17.01 13.48
C ALA A 306 -0.49 16.05 12.60
N PHE A 307 -1.66 15.61 13.08
CA PHE A 307 -2.64 14.94 12.26
C PHE A 307 -3.07 15.92 11.17
N ILE A 308 -2.85 15.53 9.91
CA ILE A 308 -3.37 16.29 8.79
C ILE A 308 -4.85 15.91 8.72
N LEU A 309 -5.70 16.77 9.29
CA LEU A 309 -7.12 16.78 8.95
C LEU A 309 -7.19 16.99 7.43
N SER A 310 -7.90 16.08 6.76
CA SER A 310 -8.05 16.02 5.31
C SER A 310 -8.02 17.41 4.68
N ALA A 311 -6.99 17.69 3.88
CA ALA A 311 -6.98 18.82 2.95
C ALA A 311 -7.32 18.30 1.55
N LEU A 312 -8.42 17.55 1.46
CA LEU A 312 -9.24 17.32 0.29
C LEU A 312 -10.69 17.23 0.76
#